data_AF-A0A951RX58-F1
#
_entry.id   AF-A0A951RX58-F1
#
_cell.length_a   1.000
_cell.length_b   1.000
_cell.length_c   1.000
_cell.angle_alpha   90.00
_cell.angle_beta   90.00
_cell.angle_gamma   90.00
#
_symmetry.space_group_name_H-M   'P 1'
#
loop_
_entity.id
_entity.type
_entity.pdbx_description
1 polymer ?
#
loop_
_entity_poly.entity_id
_entity_poly.type
_entity_poly.pdbx_seq_one_letter_code
_entity_poly.pdbx_strand_id
1 'polypeptide(L)'
;MSLEEFENTPDPKTRRYILMRSISDFGMGLLYVGIGTVIMFARQFNFQNEFAMSWAAKIFAGLAMIYGVWRIYRGYKKDYFKKND
;
A
#
# COMPACT_ATOMS: atom_id res chain seq x y z
N MET A 1 21.46 6.73 -9.87
CA MET A 1 21.16 5.84 -11.00
C MET A 1 20.01 6.47 -11.76
N SER A 2 20.33 7.19 -12.84
CA SER A 2 19.35 7.78 -13.74
C SER A 2 18.60 6.67 -14.49
N LEU A 3 17.36 6.94 -14.92
CA LEU A 3 16.47 5.94 -15.51
C LEU A 3 17.05 5.26 -16.77
N GLU A 4 17.95 5.94 -17.47
CA GLU A 4 18.63 5.44 -18.67
C GLU A 4 19.63 4.31 -18.37
N GLU A 5 20.24 4.32 -17.19
CA GLU A 5 21.20 3.29 -16.77
C GLU A 5 20.50 1.96 -16.40
N PHE A 6 19.19 2.03 -16.12
CA PHE A 6 18.33 0.91 -15.74
C PHE A 6 17.84 0.09 -16.94
N GLU A 7 17.71 0.71 -18.11
CA GLU A 7 17.19 0.06 -19.32
C GLU A 7 18.21 -0.90 -19.95
N ASN A 8 19.50 -0.76 -19.61
CA ASN A 8 20.61 -1.45 -20.28
C ASN A 8 21.24 -2.63 -19.50
N THR A 9 20.72 -3.01 -18.33
CA THR A 9 21.20 -4.19 -17.59
C THR A 9 20.12 -5.26 -17.47
N PRO A 10 20.10 -6.28 -18.35
CA PRO A 10 19.12 -7.35 -18.33
C PRO A 10 19.53 -8.44 -17.32
N ASP A 11 19.74 -8.08 -16.05
CA ASP A 11 19.87 -9.10 -15.00
C ASP A 11 18.48 -9.45 -14.45
N PRO A 12 17.97 -10.67 -14.67
CA PRO A 12 16.64 -11.08 -14.22
C PRO A 12 16.49 -11.03 -12.70
N LYS A 13 17.59 -11.07 -11.93
CA LYS A 13 17.56 -10.92 -10.46
C LYS A 13 17.24 -9.48 -10.05
N THR A 14 17.82 -8.50 -10.73
CA THR A 14 17.58 -7.07 -10.46
C THR A 14 16.14 -6.68 -10.79
N ARG A 15 15.60 -7.18 -11.92
CA ARG A 15 14.19 -6.97 -12.31
C ARG A 15 13.22 -7.56 -11.28
N ARG A 16 13.48 -8.78 -10.79
CA ARG A 16 12.68 -9.42 -9.73
C ARG A 16 12.73 -8.63 -8.41
N TYR A 17 13.91 -8.17 -8.03
CA TYR A 17 14.08 -7.39 -6.80
C TYR A 17 13.28 -6.09 -6.83
N ILE A 18 13.24 -5.39 -7.96
CA ILE A 18 12.48 -4.14 -8.12
C ILE A 18 10.98 -4.39 -8.14
N LEU A 19 10.53 -5.45 -8.83
CA LEU A 19 9.13 -5.86 -8.81
C LEU A 19 8.68 -6.24 -7.39
N MET A 20 9.48 -7.02 -6.65
CA MET A 20 9.22 -7.34 -5.25
C MET A 20 9.15 -6.08 -4.38
N ARG A 21 10.02 -5.11 -4.62
CA ARG A 21 10.03 -3.84 -3.88
C ARG A 21 8.79 -2.98 -4.18
N SER A 22 8.39 -2.88 -5.43
CA SER A 22 7.15 -2.18 -5.84
C SER A 22 5.90 -2.88 -5.30
N ILE A 23 5.82 -4.21 -5.40
CA ILE A 23 4.69 -4.99 -4.87
C ILE A 23 4.62 -4.88 -3.35
N SER A 24 5.77 -4.84 -2.66
CA SER A 24 5.81 -4.63 -1.21
C SER A 24 5.30 -3.23 -0.83
N ASP A 25 5.69 -2.18 -1.56
CA ASP A 25 5.19 -0.83 -1.29
C ASP A 25 3.68 -0.67 -1.58
N PHE A 26 3.19 -1.29 -2.65
CA PHE A 26 1.76 -1.28 -3.00
C PHE A 26 0.94 -2.17 -2.07
N GLY A 27 1.43 -3.38 -1.78
CA GLY A 27 0.82 -4.35 -0.89
C GLY A 27 0.73 -3.82 0.54
N MET A 28 1.78 -3.17 1.05
CA MET A 28 1.71 -2.52 2.36
C MET A 28 0.69 -1.38 2.38
N GLY A 29 0.59 -0.57 1.32
CA GLY A 29 -0.45 0.45 1.19
C GLY A 29 -1.85 -0.15 1.23
N LEU A 30 -2.09 -1.23 0.48
CA LEU A 30 -3.35 -1.96 0.47
C LEU A 30 -3.68 -2.57 1.84
N LEU A 31 -2.69 -3.11 2.54
CA LEU A 31 -2.85 -3.64 3.90
C LEU A 31 -3.23 -2.54 4.89
N TYR A 32 -2.61 -1.36 4.82
CA TYR A 32 -2.97 -0.22 5.67
C TYR A 32 -4.42 0.25 5.43
N VAL A 33 -4.85 0.35 4.17
CA VAL A 33 -6.24 0.69 3.83
C VAL A 33 -7.21 -0.41 4.26
N GLY A 34 -6.87 -1.67 4.02
CA GLY A 34 -7.69 -2.82 4.40
C GLY A 34 -7.88 -2.91 5.92
N ILE A 35 -6.80 -2.83 6.69
CA ILE A 35 -6.85 -2.84 8.17
C ILE A 35 -7.64 -1.62 8.69
N GLY A 36 -7.38 -0.42 8.15
CA GLY A 36 -8.13 0.78 8.52
C GLY A 36 -9.63 0.65 8.25
N THR A 37 -10.00 0.06 7.11
CA THR A 37 -11.40 -0.21 6.73
C THR A 37 -12.02 -1.24 7.67
N VAL A 38 -11.31 -2.34 7.97
CA VAL A 38 -11.78 -3.38 8.90
C VAL A 38 -12.01 -2.80 10.30
N ILE A 39 -11.13 -1.94 10.80
CA ILE A 39 -11.30 -1.28 12.10
C ILE A 39 -12.49 -0.32 12.07
N MET A 40 -12.68 0.43 10.99
CA MET A 40 -13.81 1.35 10.85
C MET A 40 -15.16 0.61 10.79
N PHE A 41 -15.20 -0.54 10.10
CA PHE A 41 -16.35 -1.43 10.00
C PHE A 41 -16.41 -2.49 11.10
N ALA A 42 -15.49 -2.50 12.07
CA ALA A 42 -15.44 -3.51 13.14
C ALA A 42 -16.75 -3.56 13.96
N ARG A 43 -17.43 -2.41 14.07
CA ARG A 43 -18.74 -2.29 14.72
C ARG A 43 -19.85 -3.04 13.95
N GLN A 44 -19.74 -3.17 12.63
CA GLN A 44 -20.70 -3.91 11.80
C GLN A 44 -20.39 -5.41 11.76
N PHE A 45 -19.12 -5.78 11.96
CA PHE A 45 -18.67 -7.17 12.07
C PHE A 45 -18.84 -7.77 13.48
N ASN A 46 -19.48 -7.06 14.43
CA ASN A 46 -19.63 -7.51 15.83
C ASN A 46 -18.29 -7.84 16.53
N PHE A 47 -17.18 -7.23 16.10
CA PHE A 47 -15.93 -7.34 16.85
C PHE A 47 -16.07 -6.56 18.16
N GLN A 48 -16.36 -7.29 19.25
CA GLN A 48 -16.45 -6.76 20.63
C GLN A 48 -15.06 -6.52 21.22
N ASN A 49 -14.16 -5.94 20.43
CA ASN A 49 -12.79 -5.69 20.83
C ASN A 49 -12.72 -4.26 21.39
N GLU A 50 -12.47 -4.12 22.70
CA GLU A 50 -12.44 -2.82 23.38
C GLU A 50 -11.47 -1.83 22.70
N PHE A 51 -10.36 -2.37 22.16
CA PHE A 51 -9.40 -1.60 21.39
C PHE A 51 -10.01 -1.01 20.12
N ALA A 52 -10.72 -1.81 19.31
CA ALA A 52 -11.36 -1.34 18.06
C ALA A 52 -12.52 -0.36 18.32
N MET A 53 -13.14 -0.43 19.49
CA MET A 53 -14.25 0.44 19.88
C MET A 53 -13.80 1.80 20.44
N SER A 54 -12.52 1.90 20.85
CA SER A 54 -11.92 3.12 21.36
C SER A 54 -11.85 4.24 20.31
N TRP A 55 -12.03 5.48 20.76
CA TRP A 55 -11.88 6.69 19.94
C TRP A 55 -10.47 6.80 19.33
N ALA A 56 -9.44 6.34 20.05
CA ALA A 56 -8.06 6.33 19.58
C ALA A 56 -7.88 5.41 18.36
N ALA A 57 -8.49 4.21 18.38
CA ALA A 57 -8.38 3.27 17.27
C ALA A 57 -9.11 3.76 16.01
N LYS A 58 -10.23 4.48 16.17
CA LYS A 58 -10.93 5.12 15.04
C LYS A 58 -10.10 6.23 14.39
N ILE A 59 -9.45 7.06 15.20
CA ILE A 59 -8.54 8.11 14.70
C ILE A 59 -7.34 7.48 14.01
N PHE A 60 -6.74 6.46 14.62
CA PHE A 60 -5.63 5.71 14.05
C PHE A 60 -6.02 5.05 12.72
N ALA A 61 -7.18 4.41 12.65
CA ALA A 61 -7.71 3.81 11.42
C ALA A 61 -7.93 4.86 10.32
N GLY A 62 -8.47 6.03 10.66
CA GLY A 62 -8.62 7.14 9.74
C GLY A 62 -7.28 7.62 9.17
N LEU A 63 -6.28 7.82 10.04
CA LEU A 63 -4.92 8.22 9.63
C LEU A 63 -4.24 7.14 8.79
N ALA A 64 -4.38 5.87 9.17
CA ALA A 64 -3.83 4.73 8.44
C ALA A 64 -4.47 4.59 7.05
N MET A 65 -5.77 4.83 6.91
CA MET A 65 -6.43 4.86 5.61
C MET A 65 -5.94 6.02 4.75
N ILE A 66 -5.87 7.25 5.29
CA ILE A 66 -5.39 8.41 4.53
C ILE A 66 -3.94 8.17 4.05
N TYR A 67 -3.08 7.69 4.94
CA TYR A 67 -1.69 7.37 4.60
C TYR A 67 -1.58 6.20 3.61
N GLY A 68 -2.38 5.15 3.80
CA GLY A 68 -2.46 4.00 2.92
C GLY A 68 -2.92 4.38 1.51
N VAL A 69 -3.99 5.18 1.39
CA VAL A 69 -4.50 5.71 0.12
C VAL A 69 -3.46 6.58 -0.56
N TRP A 70 -2.78 7.46 0.18
CA TRP A 70 -1.68 8.26 -0.39
C TRP A 70 -0.52 7.40 -0.89
N ARG A 71 -0.21 6.29 -0.18
CA ARG A 71 0.83 5.34 -0.57
C ARG A 71 0.44 4.54 -1.82
N ILE A 72 -0.82 4.13 -1.92
CA ILE A 72 -1.39 3.50 -3.13
C ILE A 72 -1.39 4.49 -4.29
N TYR A 73 -1.81 5.75 -4.08
CA TYR A 73 -1.77 6.80 -5.11
C TYR A 73 -0.35 7.05 -5.62
N ARG A 74 0.65 7.10 -4.71
CA ARG A 74 2.07 7.18 -5.11
C ARG A 74 2.54 5.94 -5.86
N GLY A 75 2.08 4.75 -5.47
CA GLY A 75 2.38 3.49 -6.15
C GLY A 75 1.79 3.42 -7.55
N TYR A 76 0.53 3.83 -7.71
CA TYR A 76 -0.19 3.89 -8.98
C TYR A 76 0.39 4.96 -9.91
N LYS A 77 0.75 6.14 -9.40
CA LYS A 77 1.42 7.18 -10.19
C LYS A 77 2.84 6.75 -10.63
N LYS A 78 3.46 5.84 -9.88
CA LYS A 78 4.69 5.15 -10.27
C LYS A 78 4.43 3.94 -11.16
N ASP A 79 3.28 3.86 -11.83
CA ASP A 79 3.03 2.84 -12.83
C ASP A 79 4.20 2.81 -13.82
N TYR A 80 5.06 1.82 -13.58
CA TYR A 80 6.05 1.25 -14.48
C TYR A 80 5.37 0.66 -15.74
N PHE A 81 4.04 0.79 -15.86
CA PHE A 81 3.18 0.34 -16.95
C PHE A 81 2.63 1.48 -17.83
N LYS A 82 3.35 2.61 -17.93
CA LYS A 82 3.20 3.45 -19.13
C LYS A 82 3.97 2.84 -20.30
N LYS A 83 3.58 1.64 -20.75
CA LYS A 83 3.73 1.17 -22.13
C LYS A 83 2.87 -0.08 -22.36
N ASN A 84 2.26 -0.11 -23.54
CA ASN A 84 1.34 -1.10 -24.12
C ASN A 84 -0.12 -0.78 -23.76
N ASP A 85 -0.86 0.02 -24.52
CA ASP A 85 -0.89 0.29 -25.98
C ASP A 85 -1.22 1.77 -26.25
#